data_AF-A0A9E0C331-F1
#
_entry.id   AF-A0A9E0C331-F1
#
_cell.length_a   1.000
_cell.length_b   1.000
_cell.length_c   1.000
_cell.angle_alpha   90.00
_cell.angle_beta   90.00
_cell.angle_gamma   90.00
#
_symmetry.space_group_name_H-M   'P 1'
#
loop_
_entity.id
_entity.type
_entity.pdbx_description
1 polymer ?
#
loop_
_entity_poly.entity_id
_entity_poly.type
_entity_poly.pdbx_seq_one_letter_code
_entity_poly.pdbx_strand_id
1 'polypeptide(L)' 'HLWGDHADMADSFDFIYSHIKNLRKKIIDSGGRDYIKSVYGVGYKFTGE' A
#
# COMPACT_ATOMS: atom_id res chain seq x y z
N HIS A 1 12.37 5.35 7.41
CA HIS A 1 11.33 5.14 8.44
C HIS A 1 10.10 4.38 7.92
N LEU A 2 10.21 3.67 6.78
CA LEU A 2 9.10 2.88 6.23
C LEU A 2 9.25 1.39 6.43
N TRP A 3 10.47 0.86 6.62
CA TRP A 3 10.80 -0.46 7.18
C TRP A 3 12.32 -0.76 7.19
N GLY A 4 13.11 -0.02 6.42
CA GLY A 4 14.59 -0.08 6.50
C GLY A 4 15.14 -1.49 6.24
N ASP A 5 16.39 -1.74 6.62
CA ASP A 5 17.15 -2.98 6.40
C ASP A 5 16.58 -4.23 7.14
N HIS A 6 15.38 -4.12 7.71
CA HIS A 6 14.69 -5.17 8.47
C HIS A 6 13.43 -5.70 7.80
N ALA A 7 13.10 -5.23 6.58
CA ALA A 7 11.99 -5.77 5.80
C ALA A 7 12.13 -7.28 5.52
N ASP A 8 13.37 -7.76 5.47
CA ASP A 8 13.75 -9.15 5.19
C ASP A 8 13.46 -10.08 6.39
N MET A 9 13.25 -9.54 7.59
CA MET A 9 12.96 -10.29 8.83
C MET A 9 11.47 -10.28 9.21
N ALA A 10 10.60 -9.71 8.38
CA ALA A 10 9.18 -9.65 8.68
C ALA A 10 8.45 -10.94 8.27
N ASP A 11 7.96 -11.68 9.25
CA ASP A 11 7.18 -12.92 9.03
C ASP A 11 5.82 -12.69 8.35
N SER A 12 5.30 -11.45 8.36
CA SER A 12 4.06 -11.10 7.67
C SER A 12 4.00 -9.62 7.25
N PHE A 13 3.43 -9.40 6.06
CA PHE A 13 3.18 -8.08 5.49
C PHE A 13 1.73 -7.58 5.71
N ASP A 14 0.96 -8.20 6.61
CA ASP A 14 -0.45 -7.84 6.87
C ASP A 14 -0.64 -6.38 7.29
N PHE A 15 0.33 -5.81 8.00
CA PHE A 15 0.30 -4.39 8.37
C PHE A 15 0.34 -3.49 7.11
N ILE A 16 1.08 -3.85 6.04
CA ILE A 16 1.08 -3.11 4.75
C ILE A 16 -0.33 -3.03 4.20
N TYR A 17 -1.07 -4.15 4.21
CA TYR A 17 -2.44 -4.18 3.72
C TYR A 17 -3.33 -3.18 4.49
N SER A 18 -3.22 -3.12 5.82
CA SER A 18 -3.98 -2.18 6.63
C SER A 18 -3.63 -0.71 6.33
N HIS A 19 -2.34 -0.40 6.15
CA HIS A 19 -1.88 0.95 5.82
C HIS A 19 -2.32 1.36 4.41
N ILE A 20 -2.21 0.47 3.43
CA ILE A 20 -2.67 0.71 2.05
C ILE A 20 -4.18 0.93 2.01
N LYS A 21 -4.96 0.13 2.75
CA LYS A 21 -6.42 0.29 2.86
C LYS A 21 -6.78 1.67 3.43
N ASN A 22 -6.10 2.10 4.50
CA ASN A 22 -6.32 3.40 5.11
C ASN A 22 -5.91 4.54 4.18
N LEU A 23 -4.83 4.38 3.42
CA LEU A 23 -4.37 5.37 2.44
C LEU A 23 -5.38 5.52 1.29
N ARG A 24 -5.83 4.41 0.69
CA ARG A 24 -6.88 4.42 -0.34
C ARG A 24 -8.13 5.17 0.15
N LYS A 25 -8.58 4.88 1.37
CA LYS A 25 -9.73 5.55 1.97
C LYS A 25 -9.53 7.08 2.04
N LYS A 26 -8.39 7.55 2.55
CA LYS A 26 -8.09 9.00 2.61
C LYS A 26 -8.06 9.68 1.24
N ILE A 27 -7.53 8.99 0.21
CA ILE A 27 -7.49 9.52 -1.15
C ILE A 27 -8.91 9.69 -1.70
N ILE A 28 -9.75 8.67 -1.55
CA ILE A 28 -11.14 8.68 -2.02
C ILE A 28 -11.96 9.72 -1.23
N ASP A 29 -11.80 9.79 0.08
CA ASP A 29 -12.48 10.76 0.95
C ASP A 29 -12.12 12.21 0.58
N SER A 30 -10.93 12.42 0.00
CA SER A 30 -10.47 13.73 -0.50
C SER A 30 -10.95 14.04 -1.94
N GLY A 31 -11.82 13.20 -2.53
CA GLY A 31 -12.30 13.33 -3.91
C GLY A 31 -11.32 12.80 -4.97
N GLY A 32 -10.26 12.11 -4.56
CA GLY A 32 -9.31 11.45 -5.45
C GLY A 32 -9.84 10.14 -6.01
N ARG A 33 -9.24 9.67 -7.11
CA ARG A 33 -9.52 8.35 -7.68
C ARG A 33 -8.69 7.26 -7.00
N ASP A 34 -9.06 6.00 -7.18
CA ASP A 34 -8.22 4.90 -6.70
C ASP A 34 -7.00 4.72 -7.61
N TYR A 35 -5.87 5.25 -7.15
CA TYR A 35 -4.60 5.19 -7.85
C TYR A 35 -3.75 3.97 -7.47
N ILE A 36 -4.12 3.22 -6.43
CA ILE A 36 -3.28 2.15 -5.89
C ILE A 36 -3.79 0.81 -6.45
N LYS A 37 -3.04 0.18 -7.34
CA LYS A 37 -3.34 -1.14 -7.93
C LYS A 37 -2.55 -2.23 -7.22
N SER A 38 -3.20 -3.35 -6.89
CA SER A 38 -2.53 -4.52 -6.33
C SER A 38 -1.90 -5.35 -7.45
N VAL A 39 -0.61 -5.65 -7.34
CA VAL A 39 0.16 -6.48 -8.27
C VAL A 39 0.47 -7.81 -7.58
N TYR A 40 -0.14 -8.88 -8.08
CA TYR A 40 0.00 -10.21 -7.49
C TYR A 40 1.46 -10.66 -7.46
N GLY A 41 1.92 -11.16 -6.30
CA GLY A 41 3.30 -11.61 -6.08
C GLY A 41 4.36 -10.52 -6.00
N VAL A 42 3.99 -9.23 -6.15
CA VAL A 42 4.95 -8.10 -6.14
C VAL A 42 4.59 -7.06 -5.08
N GLY A 43 3.32 -6.71 -4.92
CA GLY A 43 2.88 -5.71 -3.95
C GLY A 43 1.87 -4.72 -4.54
N TYR A 44 2.16 -3.42 -4.47
CA TYR A 44 1.25 -2.36 -4.90
C TYR A 44 1.94 -1.39 -5.87
N LYS A 45 1.21 -0.93 -6.89
CA LYS A 45 1.66 0.06 -7.87
C LYS A 45 0.76 1.28 -7.84
N PHE A 46 1.34 2.47 -7.82
CA PHE A 46 0.60 3.72 -7.97
C PHE A 46 0.49 4.09 -9.46
N THR A 47 -0.72 4.22 -9.99
CA THR A 47 -0.98 4.53 -11.41
C THR A 47 -2.06 5.59 -11.55
N GLY A 48 -1.82 6.62 -12.35
CA GLY A 48 -2.79 7.69 -12.66
C GLY A 48 -3.75 7.38 -13.83
N GLU A 49 -3.61 6.20 -14.43
CA GLU A 49 -4.42 5.71 -15.57
C GLU A 49 -5.74 5.08 -15.13
#